data_AF-A0A8S3K0H1-F1
#
_entry.id   AF-A0A8S3K0H1-F1
#
_cell.length_a   1.000
_cell.length_b   1.000
_cell.length_c   1.000
_cell.angle_alpha   90.00
_cell.angle_beta   90.00
_cell.angle_gamma   90.00
#
_symmetry.space_group_name_H-M   'P 1'
#
loop_
_entity.id
_entity.type
_entity.pdbx_description
1 polymer ?
#
loop_
_entity_poly.entity_id
_entity_poly.type
_entity_poly.pdbx_seq_one_letter_code
_entity_poly.pdbx_strand_id
1 'polypeptide(L)'
;MSRVEQILWPTHCVQHSHGAELHKELSILKANKRREVIHLLKGYDSDIDSYSAFWDNQKIRETSLNSTLKESNVTHVFIVGIATDVCVYSTALHAVENGYKTYIVEDACRGVDVGNINLRLDELINRNCVVIQSNEIKTRLEDI
;
A
#
# COMPACT_ATOMS: atom_id res chain seq x y z
N MET A 1 17.05 -14.18 -18.80
CA MET A 1 16.54 -13.29 -17.75
C MET A 1 15.85 -12.12 -18.43
N SER A 2 14.54 -11.98 -18.27
CA SER A 2 13.80 -10.80 -18.76
C SER A 2 14.29 -9.58 -17.99
N ARG A 3 14.67 -8.51 -18.71
CA ARG A 3 15.05 -7.25 -18.07
C ARG A 3 13.78 -6.63 -17.49
N VAL A 4 13.79 -6.36 -16.18
CA VAL A 4 12.73 -5.60 -15.50
C VAL A 4 13.22 -4.16 -15.41
N GLU A 5 12.37 -3.22 -15.85
CA GLU A 5 12.64 -1.81 -15.67
C GLU A 5 12.48 -1.46 -14.18
N GLN A 6 13.53 -0.89 -13.58
CA GLN A 6 13.55 -0.56 -12.15
C GLN A 6 14.13 0.83 -11.93
N ILE A 7 13.51 1.56 -11.01
CA ILE A 7 14.00 2.85 -10.52
C ILE A 7 15.04 2.57 -9.43
N LEU A 8 16.19 3.23 -9.51
CA LEU A 8 17.19 3.21 -8.44
C LEU A 8 16.94 4.36 -7.48
N TRP A 9 16.89 4.04 -6.19
CA TRP A 9 16.66 4.99 -5.11
C TRP A 9 17.95 5.26 -4.33
N PRO A 10 18.08 6.43 -3.67
CA PRO A 10 19.08 6.61 -2.62
C PRO A 10 18.91 5.53 -1.54
N THR A 11 19.97 5.23 -0.80
CA THR A 11 19.88 4.33 0.35
C THR A 11 18.84 4.83 1.35
N HIS A 12 17.82 4.04 1.63
CA HIS A 12 16.73 4.36 2.53
C HIS A 12 16.22 3.10 3.22
N CYS A 13 15.55 3.27 4.37
CA CYS A 13 14.90 2.19 5.14
C CYS A 13 15.76 0.94 5.36
N VAL A 14 17.08 1.12 5.54
CA VAL A 14 18.01 0.01 5.78
C VAL A 14 17.61 -0.72 7.08
N GLN A 15 17.58 -2.05 7.03
CA GLN A 15 17.21 -2.88 8.18
C GLN A 15 17.99 -2.48 9.44
N HIS A 16 17.27 -2.39 10.56
CA HIS A 16 17.81 -2.02 11.88
C HIS A 16 18.46 -0.63 11.97
N SER A 17 18.23 0.24 10.98
CA SER A 17 18.64 1.65 11.03
C SER A 17 17.50 2.55 11.51
N HIS A 18 17.85 3.74 12.00
CA HIS A 18 16.86 4.76 12.36
C HIS A 18 15.92 5.12 11.19
N GLY A 19 16.43 5.10 9.95
CA GLY A 19 15.62 5.39 8.76
C GLY A 19 14.58 4.33 8.40
N ALA A 20 14.61 3.16 9.06
CA ALA A 20 13.60 2.11 8.92
C ALA A 20 12.53 2.13 10.03
N GLU A 21 12.67 2.99 11.03
CA GLU A 21 11.69 3.13 12.10
C GLU A 21 10.42 3.84 11.60
N LEU A 22 9.26 3.47 12.14
CA LEU A 22 8.03 4.24 11.93
C LEU A 22 8.19 5.65 12.51
N HIS A 23 7.64 6.65 11.82
CA HIS A 23 7.72 8.04 12.30
C HIS A 23 7.14 8.17 13.71
N LYS A 24 7.84 8.89 14.60
CA LYS A 24 7.49 9.00 16.03
C LYS A 24 6.08 9.53 16.33
N GLU A 25 5.51 10.29 15.40
CA GLU A 25 4.16 10.87 15.53
C GLU A 25 3.06 9.95 14.97
N LEU A 26 3.43 8.82 14.35
CA LEU A 26 2.46 7.83 13.92
C LEU A 26 1.82 7.16 15.14
N SER A 27 0.56 7.52 15.40
CA SER A 27 -0.23 6.89 16.45
C SER A 27 -1.07 5.75 15.88
N ILE A 28 -0.68 4.52 16.19
CA ILE A 28 -1.46 3.34 15.83
C ILE A 28 -2.41 3.01 16.97
N LEU A 29 -3.70 2.96 16.67
CA LEU A 29 -4.69 2.58 17.67
C LEU A 29 -4.45 1.14 18.14
N LYS A 30 -4.48 0.94 19.46
CA LYS A 30 -4.24 -0.39 20.05
C LYS A 30 -5.19 -1.44 19.49
N ALA A 31 -4.63 -2.62 19.25
CA ALA A 31 -5.39 -3.82 18.93
C ALA A 31 -6.37 -4.14 20.07
N ASN A 32 -7.52 -4.71 19.71
CA ASN A 32 -8.53 -5.21 20.65
C ASN A 32 -9.36 -6.30 19.96
N LYS A 33 -10.41 -6.79 20.61
CA LYS A 33 -11.26 -7.87 20.07
C LYS A 33 -11.88 -7.59 18.68
N ARG A 34 -11.91 -6.34 18.22
CA ARG A 34 -12.44 -5.90 16.92
C ARG A 34 -11.40 -5.22 16.02
N ARG A 35 -10.14 -5.13 16.47
CA ARG A 35 -9.07 -4.46 15.72
C ARG A 35 -7.80 -5.26 15.84
N GLU A 36 -7.33 -5.77 14.72
CA GLU A 36 -5.99 -6.33 14.61
C GLU A 36 -5.01 -5.26 14.10
N VAL A 37 -3.75 -5.36 14.53
CA VAL A 37 -2.66 -4.53 14.04
C VAL A 37 -1.56 -5.46 13.61
N ILE A 38 -1.25 -5.44 12.32
CA ILE A 38 -0.20 -6.27 11.71
C ILE A 38 0.92 -5.34 11.26
N HIS A 39 2.16 -5.72 11.59
CA HIS A 39 3.34 -5.08 11.06
C HIS A 39 3.94 -6.01 10.00
N LEU A 40 3.98 -5.54 8.75
CA LEU A 40 4.49 -6.28 7.61
C LEU A 40 5.70 -5.56 7.02
N LEU A 41 6.77 -6.33 6.78
CA LEU A 41 7.99 -5.84 6.14
C LEU A 41 8.01 -6.28 4.68
N LYS A 42 8.57 -5.43 3.82
CA LYS A 42 8.73 -5.67 2.37
C LYS A 42 10.09 -5.12 1.90
N GLY A 43 10.55 -5.57 0.73
CA GLY A 43 11.79 -5.06 0.12
C GLY A 43 13.06 -5.49 0.86
N TYR A 44 13.04 -6.66 1.50
CA TYR A 44 14.18 -7.19 2.27
C TYR A 44 15.02 -8.23 1.52
N ASP A 45 14.63 -8.60 0.30
CA ASP A 45 15.45 -9.42 -0.57
C ASP A 45 16.42 -8.52 -1.36
N SER A 46 17.69 -8.90 -1.45
CA SER A 46 18.72 -8.10 -2.12
C SER A 46 18.60 -8.07 -3.65
N ASP A 47 17.94 -9.07 -4.22
CA ASP A 47 17.87 -9.29 -5.67
C ASP A 47 16.59 -8.71 -6.28
N ILE A 48 15.59 -8.38 -5.44
CA ILE A 48 14.29 -7.90 -5.90
C ILE A 48 13.63 -6.90 -4.94
N ASP A 49 13.21 -5.77 -5.49
CA ASP A 49 12.49 -4.72 -4.76
C ASP A 49 10.98 -5.06 -4.64
N SER A 50 10.31 -4.43 -3.68
CA SER A 50 8.88 -4.65 -3.40
C SER A 50 8.20 -3.34 -2.98
N TYR A 51 7.53 -2.70 -3.93
CA TYR A 51 6.70 -1.52 -3.66
C TYR A 51 5.36 -1.89 -3.04
N SER A 52 4.71 -2.91 -3.58
CA SER A 52 3.42 -3.38 -3.08
C SER A 52 3.56 -4.09 -1.73
N ALA A 53 2.60 -3.89 -0.85
CA ALA A 53 2.50 -4.70 0.36
C ALA A 53 2.01 -6.13 0.09
N PHE A 54 1.58 -6.48 -1.13
CA PHE A 54 1.10 -7.83 -1.50
C PHE A 54 2.17 -8.71 -2.15
N TRP A 55 2.97 -8.14 -3.06
CA TRP A 55 3.97 -8.88 -3.83
C TRP A 55 5.24 -8.05 -4.05
N ASP A 56 6.34 -8.73 -4.37
CA ASP A 56 7.49 -8.07 -4.97
C ASP A 56 7.20 -7.54 -6.39
N ASN A 57 8.12 -6.73 -6.92
CA ASN A 57 7.93 -6.04 -8.20
C ASN A 57 7.86 -6.97 -9.41
N GLN A 58 8.23 -8.25 -9.27
CA GLN A 58 8.11 -9.26 -10.33
C GLN A 58 7.00 -10.29 -10.06
N LYS A 59 6.23 -10.12 -8.98
CA LYS A 59 5.23 -11.07 -8.47
C LYS A 59 5.78 -12.49 -8.31
N ILE A 60 7.05 -12.62 -7.94
CA ILE A 60 7.67 -13.92 -7.67
C ILE A 60 7.32 -14.38 -6.25
N ARG A 61 7.30 -13.44 -5.30
CA ARG A 61 7.02 -13.69 -3.89
C ARG A 61 5.84 -12.86 -3.41
N GLU A 62 4.92 -13.54 -2.76
CA GLU A 62 3.78 -12.95 -2.06
C GLU A 62 4.17 -12.68 -0.59
N THR A 63 3.67 -11.59 -0.04
CA THR A 63 3.75 -11.33 1.41
C THR A 63 2.60 -12.06 2.12
N SER A 64 2.56 -12.01 3.45
CA SER A 64 1.41 -12.57 4.19
C SER A 64 0.13 -11.75 4.09
N LEU A 65 0.13 -10.58 3.45
CA LEU A 65 -1.00 -9.64 3.52
C LEU A 65 -2.30 -10.25 2.98
N ASN A 66 -2.24 -10.86 1.80
CA ASN A 66 -3.44 -11.39 1.12
C ASN A 66 -4.11 -12.50 1.95
N SER A 67 -3.32 -13.45 2.44
CA SER A 67 -3.82 -14.54 3.28
C SER A 67 -4.43 -14.00 4.57
N THR A 68 -3.75 -13.07 5.24
CA THR A 68 -4.26 -12.47 6.49
C THR A 68 -5.57 -11.71 6.29
N LEU A 69 -5.69 -10.95 5.21
CA LEU A 69 -6.93 -10.24 4.86
C LEU A 69 -8.07 -11.21 4.53
N LYS A 70 -7.79 -12.28 3.78
CA LYS A 70 -8.79 -13.32 3.44
C LYS A 70 -9.27 -14.09 4.68
N GLU A 71 -8.34 -14.51 5.54
CA GLU A 71 -8.66 -15.17 6.81
C GLU A 71 -9.54 -14.29 7.72
N SER A 72 -9.33 -12.97 7.64
CA SER A 72 -10.13 -11.97 8.35
C SER A 72 -11.43 -11.58 7.64
N ASN A 73 -11.77 -12.22 6.51
CA ASN A 73 -12.94 -11.90 5.66
C ASN A 73 -13.00 -10.42 5.24
N VAL A 74 -11.85 -9.78 5.02
CA VAL A 74 -11.79 -8.40 4.55
C VAL A 74 -12.23 -8.32 3.10
N THR A 75 -13.18 -7.43 2.82
CA THR A 75 -13.72 -7.18 1.47
C THR A 75 -13.34 -5.80 0.93
N HIS A 76 -13.00 -4.87 1.81
CA HIS A 76 -12.72 -3.46 1.51
C HIS A 76 -11.38 -3.07 2.10
N VAL A 77 -10.56 -2.33 1.34
CA VAL A 77 -9.29 -1.79 1.81
C VAL A 77 -9.22 -0.28 1.58
N PHE A 78 -8.77 0.44 2.60
CA PHE A 78 -8.49 1.87 2.55
C PHE A 78 -6.98 2.05 2.68
N ILE A 79 -6.37 2.69 1.69
CA ILE A 79 -4.92 2.80 1.58
C ILE A 79 -4.51 4.25 1.80
N VAL A 80 -3.51 4.42 2.66
CA VAL A 80 -2.95 5.70 3.10
C VAL A 80 -1.42 5.62 3.12
N GLY A 81 -0.75 6.76 3.25
CA GLY A 81 0.68 6.84 3.54
C GLY A 81 1.53 7.26 2.35
N ILE A 82 2.72 6.67 2.23
CA ILE A 82 3.74 7.11 1.28
C ILE A 82 4.38 5.93 0.52
N ALA A 83 4.80 6.10 -0.73
CA ALA A 83 4.51 7.24 -1.60
C ALA A 83 3.28 6.98 -2.48
N THR A 84 2.44 8.00 -2.71
CA THR A 84 1.22 7.91 -3.54
C THR A 84 1.46 7.20 -4.88
N ASP A 85 2.52 7.60 -5.59
CA ASP A 85 2.90 7.15 -6.93
C ASP A 85 3.81 5.92 -6.95
N VAL A 86 4.15 5.35 -5.79
CA VAL A 86 5.03 4.19 -5.65
C VAL A 86 4.35 3.10 -4.80
N CYS A 87 4.58 3.08 -3.48
CA CYS A 87 4.10 2.00 -2.62
C CYS A 87 2.58 1.99 -2.45
N VAL A 88 1.95 3.17 -2.37
CA VAL A 88 0.48 3.30 -2.29
C VAL A 88 -0.14 2.80 -3.59
N TYR A 89 0.33 3.31 -4.73
CA TYR A 89 -0.13 2.88 -6.05
C TYR A 89 0.02 1.37 -6.26
N SER A 90 1.22 0.79 -6.06
CA SER A 90 1.43 -0.65 -6.28
C SER A 90 0.64 -1.52 -5.31
N THR A 91 0.39 -1.04 -4.09
CA THR A 91 -0.48 -1.75 -3.12
C THR A 91 -1.94 -1.70 -3.55
N ALA A 92 -2.43 -0.54 -4.00
CA ALA A 92 -3.80 -0.38 -4.47
C ALA A 92 -4.09 -1.17 -5.74
N LEU A 93 -3.15 -1.16 -6.70
CA LEU A 93 -3.26 -1.94 -7.92
C LEU A 93 -3.38 -3.45 -7.59
N HIS A 94 -2.52 -3.97 -6.72
CA HIS A 94 -2.57 -5.37 -6.32
C HIS A 94 -3.79 -5.70 -5.45
N ALA A 95 -4.31 -4.75 -4.68
CA ALA A 95 -5.56 -4.94 -3.95
C ALA A 95 -6.76 -5.10 -4.91
N VAL A 96 -6.86 -4.24 -5.91
CA VAL A 96 -7.86 -4.35 -6.98
C VAL A 96 -7.74 -5.69 -7.71
N GLU A 97 -6.53 -6.13 -8.04
CA GLU A 97 -6.29 -7.40 -8.72
C GLU A 97 -6.66 -8.63 -7.88
N ASN A 98 -6.56 -8.53 -6.55
CA ASN A 98 -7.06 -9.55 -5.62
C ASN A 98 -8.58 -9.47 -5.38
N GLY A 99 -9.28 -8.51 -5.98
CA GLY A 99 -10.73 -8.36 -5.88
C GLY A 99 -11.22 -7.59 -4.66
N TYR A 100 -10.35 -6.85 -3.96
CA TYR A 100 -10.79 -5.97 -2.86
C TYR A 100 -11.42 -4.69 -3.43
N LYS A 101 -12.52 -4.23 -2.82
CA LYS A 101 -13.02 -2.87 -3.08
C LYS A 101 -12.01 -1.89 -2.47
N THR A 102 -11.31 -1.17 -3.34
CA THR A 102 -10.07 -0.46 -2.98
C THR A 102 -10.28 1.05 -3.01
N TYR A 103 -9.92 1.72 -1.92
CA TYR A 103 -9.99 3.17 -1.80
C TYR A 103 -8.61 3.76 -1.51
N ILE A 104 -8.26 4.82 -2.24
CA ILE A 104 -7.15 5.71 -1.86
C ILE A 104 -7.73 6.87 -1.07
N VAL A 105 -7.21 7.12 0.14
CA VAL A 105 -7.57 8.31 0.92
C VAL A 105 -6.54 9.40 0.64
N GLU A 106 -6.85 10.28 -0.30
CA GLU A 106 -5.88 11.16 -0.96
C GLU A 106 -5.23 12.17 -0.01
N ASP A 107 -6.02 12.80 0.86
CA ASP A 107 -5.53 13.75 1.88
C ASP A 107 -4.68 13.09 2.98
N ALA A 108 -4.68 11.75 3.04
CA ALA A 108 -3.81 10.95 3.89
C ALA A 108 -2.62 10.32 3.13
N CYS A 109 -2.35 10.78 1.90
CA CYS A 109 -1.24 10.31 1.07
C CYS A 109 -0.27 11.45 0.69
N ARG A 110 0.98 11.09 0.39
CA ARG A 110 1.97 12.00 -0.21
C ARG A 110 2.84 11.25 -1.21
N GLY A 111 3.02 11.77 -2.43
CA GLY A 111 3.86 11.17 -3.47
C GLY A 111 5.27 11.77 -3.53
N VAL A 112 6.14 11.13 -4.32
CA VAL A 112 7.52 11.59 -4.60
C VAL A 112 7.52 12.57 -5.76
N ASP A 113 6.92 12.20 -6.90
CA ASP A 113 6.89 13.02 -8.10
C ASP A 113 5.46 13.45 -8.45
N VAL A 114 5.20 14.75 -8.38
CA VAL A 114 3.89 15.34 -8.64
C VAL A 114 3.37 15.00 -10.05
N GLY A 115 4.25 14.92 -11.05
CA GLY A 115 3.84 14.57 -12.42
C GLY A 115 3.38 13.12 -12.55
N ASN A 116 3.97 12.23 -11.78
CA ASN A 116 3.65 10.80 -11.78
C ASN A 116 2.39 10.50 -10.94
N ILE A 117 2.11 11.26 -9.87
CA ILE A 117 0.93 11.04 -9.01
C ILE A 117 -0.37 11.01 -9.82
N ASN A 118 -0.63 12.02 -10.65
CA ASN A 118 -1.89 12.12 -11.39
C ASN A 118 -2.05 10.93 -12.35
N LEU A 119 -0.98 10.56 -13.07
CA LEU A 119 -0.99 9.40 -13.98
C LEU A 119 -1.33 8.10 -13.23
N ARG A 120 -0.76 7.91 -12.03
CA ARG A 120 -0.99 6.71 -11.22
C ARG A 120 -2.40 6.67 -10.64
N LEU A 121 -2.94 7.81 -10.21
CA LEU A 121 -4.32 7.89 -9.74
C LEU A 121 -5.32 7.64 -10.88
N ASP A 122 -5.10 8.23 -12.05
CA ASP A 122 -5.94 7.99 -13.23
C ASP A 122 -5.96 6.50 -13.63
N GLU A 123 -4.80 5.83 -13.59
CA GLU A 123 -4.72 4.41 -13.85
C GLU A 123 -5.51 3.58 -12.84
N LEU A 124 -5.39 3.90 -11.54
CA LEU A 124 -6.15 3.22 -10.49
C LEU A 124 -7.67 3.41 -10.66
N ILE A 125 -8.11 4.63 -11.00
CA ILE A 125 -9.52 4.94 -11.27
C ILE A 125 -10.04 4.09 -12.44
N ASN A 126 -9.28 3.99 -13.53
CA ASN A 126 -9.62 3.14 -14.68
C ASN A 126 -9.68 1.64 -14.34
N ARG A 127 -9.08 1.23 -13.21
CA ARG A 127 -9.10 -0.14 -12.70
C ARG A 127 -10.14 -0.35 -11.60
N ASN A 128 -11.09 0.57 -11.42
CA ASN A 128 -12.15 0.55 -10.40
C ASN A 128 -11.66 0.77 -8.96
N CYS A 129 -10.50 1.40 -8.77
CA CYS A 129 -10.18 2.01 -7.47
C CYS A 129 -10.90 3.35 -7.34
N VAL A 130 -11.29 3.71 -6.10
CA VAL A 130 -11.97 4.98 -5.83
C VAL A 130 -11.04 5.87 -5.01
N VAL A 131 -10.79 7.09 -5.50
CA VAL A 131 -10.08 8.12 -4.74
C VAL A 131 -11.09 8.90 -3.92
N ILE A 132 -10.83 9.04 -2.62
CA ILE A 132 -11.70 9.72 -1.66
C ILE A 132 -10.90 10.65 -0.75
N GLN A 133 -11.58 11.57 -0.09
CA GLN A 133 -11.05 12.32 1.04
C GLN A 133 -11.36 11.60 2.37
N SER A 134 -10.59 11.87 3.41
CA SER A 134 -10.73 11.20 4.71
C SER A 134 -12.11 11.40 5.36
N ASN A 135 -12.77 12.52 5.06
CA ASN A 135 -14.13 12.81 5.54
C ASN A 135 -15.21 11.92 4.89
N GLU A 136 -14.92 11.26 3.77
CA GLU A 136 -15.84 10.35 3.07
C GLU A 136 -15.75 8.90 3.56
N ILE A 137 -14.75 8.54 4.38
CA ILE A 137 -14.54 7.15 4.83
C ILE A 137 -15.80 6.58 5.48
N LYS A 138 -16.46 7.34 6.35
CA LYS A 138 -17.67 6.89 7.05
C LYS A 138 -18.77 6.50 6.07
N THR A 139 -19.01 7.32 5.07
CA THR A 139 -20.02 7.05 4.02
C THR A 139 -19.68 5.80 3.22
N ARG A 140 -18.40 5.50 2.98
CA ARG A 140 -17.97 4.27 2.29
C ARG A 140 -18.08 3.00 3.13
N LEU A 141 -18.13 3.13 4.46
CA LEU A 141 -18.34 2.02 5.38
C LEU A 141 -19.81 1.65 5.53
N GLU A 142 -20.74 2.56 5.21
CA GLU A 142 -22.19 2.28 5.24
C GLU A 142 -22.62 1.27 4.16
N ASP A 143 -21.77 1.04 3.15
CA ASP A 143 -21.95 0.05 2.08
C ASP A 143 -21.53 -1.39 2.48
N ILE A 144 -21.06 -1.61 3.73
CA ILE A 144 -20.45 -2.87 4.23
C ILE A 144 -21.30 -3.50 5.32
#